data_AF-A0A9J6QJK7-F1
#
_entry.id   AF-A0A9J6QJK7-F1
#
_cell.length_a   1.000
_cell.length_b   1.000
_cell.length_c   1.000
_cell.angle_alpha   90.00
_cell.angle_beta   90.00
_cell.angle_gamma   90.00
#
_symmetry.space_group_name_H-M   'P 1'
#
loop_
_entity.id
_entity.type
_entity.pdbx_description
1 polymer ?
#
loop_
_entity_poly.entity_id
_entity_poly.type
_entity_poly.pdbx_seq_one_letter_code
_entity_poly.pdbx_strand_id
1 'polypeptide(L)'
;MKKIAIAAGLLICAALVLSACGDKSADKEAEEENTPVQVVKQYFAYWANKDQTSMDRLVIDDQKTEGDDPDITLVTSLTLNSCMEVADELKEEWDPELFADPYAFAYVDTDFDIAFEGGESPGYADGNYQERFYLVKETEDSQWKIVSRGLG
;
A
#
# COMPACT_ATOMS: atom_id res chain seq x y z
N MET A 1 -21.65 -71.47 11.34
CA MET A 1 -20.41 -70.71 11.05
C MET A 1 -19.58 -70.65 12.32
N LYS A 2 -18.49 -71.43 12.40
CA LYS A 2 -17.60 -71.57 13.56
C LYS A 2 -16.16 -71.36 13.10
N LYS A 3 -15.41 -70.51 13.84
CA LYS A 3 -13.98 -70.51 14.23
C LYS A 3 -12.95 -70.93 13.15
N ILE A 4 -11.85 -70.22 12.91
CA ILE A 4 -10.60 -70.22 13.71
C ILE A 4 -9.67 -69.10 13.18
N ALA A 5 -8.88 -68.54 14.08
CA ALA A 5 -7.88 -67.47 13.92
C ALA A 5 -6.50 -67.97 13.43
N ILE A 6 -5.53 -67.03 13.34
CA ILE A 6 -4.05 -67.11 13.55
C ILE A 6 -3.36 -66.27 12.45
N ALA A 7 -2.91 -65.04 12.74
CA ALA A 7 -1.56 -64.65 13.23
C ALA A 7 -0.46 -64.87 12.16
N ALA A 8 0.62 -64.11 12.00
CA ALA A 8 1.21 -62.97 12.68
C ALA A 8 2.17 -62.32 11.66
N GLY A 9 2.42 -61.02 11.78
CA GLY A 9 3.41 -60.32 10.96
C GLY A 9 3.87 -59.07 11.67
N LEU A 10 4.60 -59.27 12.78
CA LEU A 10 5.29 -58.25 13.54
C LEU A 10 6.28 -57.49 12.63
N LEU A 11 6.20 -56.17 12.59
CA LEU A 11 7.37 -55.34 12.34
C LEU A 11 7.31 -54.15 13.30
N ILE A 12 7.97 -54.36 14.43
CA ILE A 12 8.28 -53.35 15.43
C ILE A 12 9.62 -52.73 15.03
N CYS A 13 9.64 -51.42 14.87
CA CYS A 13 10.69 -50.49 15.31
C CYS A 13 9.97 -49.14 15.46
N ALA A 14 9.57 -48.68 16.66
CA ALA A 14 10.43 -48.07 17.69
C ALA A 14 11.43 -47.09 17.04
N ALA A 15 11.47 -45.79 17.35
CA ALA A 15 11.22 -45.11 18.60
C ALA A 15 10.94 -43.62 18.30
N LEU A 16 10.01 -42.99 19.05
CA LEU A 16 10.28 -41.93 20.05
C LEU A 16 10.98 -40.70 19.45
N VAL A 17 10.46 -39.49 19.61
CA VAL A 17 10.63 -38.72 20.86
C VAL A 17 9.85 -37.39 20.72
N LEU A 18 9.00 -37.09 21.72
CA LEU A 18 8.74 -35.79 22.40
C LEU A 18 8.49 -34.54 21.51
N SER A 19 7.69 -33.54 21.86
CA SER A 19 6.91 -33.12 23.02
C SER A 19 6.54 -31.67 22.67
N ALA A 20 5.35 -31.24 23.09
CA ALA A 20 5.02 -29.87 23.48
C ALA A 20 5.23 -28.70 22.50
N CYS A 21 4.19 -27.85 22.44
CA CYS A 21 4.25 -26.43 22.09
C CYS A 21 4.83 -26.13 20.68
N GLY A 22 3.99 -26.26 19.66
CA GLY A 22 4.15 -25.49 18.43
C GLY A 22 3.17 -24.33 18.48
N ASP A 23 3.70 -23.16 18.81
CA ASP A 23 3.04 -21.87 18.98
C ASP A 23 1.82 -21.62 18.08
N LYS A 24 0.84 -20.93 18.67
CA LYS A 24 0.06 -19.94 17.93
C LYS A 24 1.07 -19.05 17.24
N SER A 25 1.35 -19.36 15.98
CA SER A 25 1.91 -18.40 15.06
C SER A 25 0.78 -17.38 14.92
N ALA A 26 0.77 -16.41 15.82
CA ALA A 26 0.28 -15.10 15.46
C ALA A 26 1.05 -14.80 14.17
N ASP A 27 0.34 -14.83 13.05
CA ASP A 27 0.74 -14.05 11.90
C ASP A 27 0.97 -12.64 12.48
N LYS A 28 2.23 -12.34 12.79
CA LYS A 28 2.70 -10.98 12.71
C LYS A 28 2.49 -10.67 11.24
N GLU A 29 1.32 -10.11 10.94
CA GLU A 29 1.19 -9.20 9.81
C GLU A 29 2.46 -8.36 9.87
N ALA A 30 3.35 -8.57 8.90
CA ALA A 30 4.52 -7.73 8.79
C ALA A 30 3.94 -6.31 8.77
N GLU A 31 4.25 -5.50 9.78
CA GLU A 31 3.90 -4.09 9.76
C GLU A 31 4.46 -3.58 8.43
N GLU A 32 3.59 -3.36 7.45
CA GLU A 32 3.99 -2.82 6.16
C GLU A 32 4.75 -1.55 6.47
N GLU A 33 6.00 -1.48 6.02
CA GLU A 33 6.88 -0.37 6.37
C GLU A 33 6.21 0.95 5.98
N ASN A 34 5.88 1.77 6.98
CA ASN A 34 5.31 3.11 6.79
C ASN A 34 6.40 4.08 6.30
N THR A 35 6.81 3.89 5.05
CA THR A 35 7.72 4.78 4.31
C THR A 35 6.92 5.60 3.29
N PRO A 36 7.42 6.77 2.87
CA PRO A 36 6.72 7.59 1.89
C PRO A 36 6.38 6.83 0.60
N VAL A 37 7.33 6.05 0.09
CA VAL A 37 7.17 5.22 -1.11
C VAL A 37 6.07 4.18 -0.94
N GLN A 38 5.98 3.52 0.22
CA GLN A 38 4.94 2.51 0.45
C GLN A 38 3.55 3.13 0.55
N VAL A 39 3.41 4.30 1.18
CA VAL A 39 2.15 5.04 1.20
C VAL A 39 1.67 5.38 -0.22
N VAL A 40 2.56 5.86 -1.09
CA VAL A 40 2.20 6.14 -2.49
C VAL A 40 1.85 4.86 -3.24
N LYS A 41 2.60 3.76 -3.06
CA LYS A 41 2.24 2.46 -3.67
C LYS A 41 0.87 1.95 -3.23
N GLN A 42 0.54 2.05 -1.94
CA GLN A 42 -0.78 1.70 -1.42
C GLN A 42 -1.87 2.59 -2.04
N TYR A 43 -1.61 3.89 -2.18
CA TYR A 43 -2.52 4.81 -2.83
C TYR A 43 -2.87 4.39 -4.27
N PHE A 44 -1.86 4.08 -5.09
CA PHE A 44 -2.08 3.56 -6.45
C PHE A 44 -2.81 2.22 -6.45
N ALA A 45 -2.53 1.33 -5.50
CA ALA A 45 -3.24 0.06 -5.37
C ALA A 45 -4.73 0.27 -5.04
N TYR A 46 -5.06 1.20 -4.13
CA TYR A 46 -6.45 1.53 -3.81
C TYR A 46 -7.15 2.22 -4.98
N TRP A 47 -6.46 3.10 -5.70
CA TRP A 47 -6.99 3.74 -6.91
C TRP A 47 -7.32 2.72 -8.00
N ALA A 48 -6.41 1.78 -8.28
CA ALA A 48 -6.64 0.70 -9.24
C ALA A 48 -7.83 -0.20 -8.86
N ASN A 49 -8.12 -0.34 -7.57
CA ASN A 49 -9.24 -1.11 -7.05
C ASN A 49 -10.51 -0.27 -6.80
N LYS A 50 -10.51 1.01 -7.15
CA LYS A 50 -11.63 1.94 -6.94
C LYS A 50 -12.05 2.05 -5.47
N ASP A 51 -11.10 1.94 -4.55
CA ASP A 51 -11.33 2.03 -3.11
C ASP A 51 -11.03 3.44 -2.57
N GLN A 52 -11.99 4.35 -2.80
CA GLN A 52 -11.88 5.75 -2.34
C GLN A 52 -11.68 5.84 -0.83
N THR A 53 -12.39 5.01 -0.04
CA THR A 53 -12.29 5.04 1.41
C THR A 53 -10.88 4.74 1.90
N SER A 54 -10.19 3.78 1.27
CA SER A 54 -8.80 3.48 1.61
C SER A 54 -7.83 4.54 1.09
N MET A 55 -8.09 5.16 -0.07
CA MET A 55 -7.32 6.32 -0.54
C MET A 55 -7.42 7.51 0.42
N ASP A 56 -8.63 7.84 0.89
CA ASP A 56 -8.89 8.95 1.83
C ASP A 56 -8.17 8.76 3.16
N ARG A 57 -7.89 7.50 3.55
CA ARG A 57 -7.10 7.21 4.76
C ARG A 57 -5.62 7.53 4.59
N LEU A 58 -5.11 7.67 3.36
CA LEU A 58 -3.70 7.94 3.09
C LEU A 58 -3.40 9.43 2.87
N VAL A 59 -4.43 10.26 2.69
CA VAL A 59 -4.29 11.71 2.52
C VAL A 59 -4.62 12.46 3.82
N ILE A 60 -4.18 13.71 3.93
CA ILE A 60 -4.63 14.60 5.02
C ILE A 60 -6.12 14.93 4.89
N ASP A 61 -6.75 15.33 5.99
CA ASP A 61 -8.20 15.60 6.05
C ASP A 61 -8.66 16.61 4.98
N ASP A 62 -7.88 17.67 4.73
CA ASP A 62 -8.17 18.71 3.75
C ASP A 62 -8.14 18.25 2.28
N GLN A 63 -7.58 17.07 2.02
CA GLN A 63 -7.46 16.49 0.67
C GLN A 63 -8.40 15.31 0.44
N LYS A 64 -9.23 14.96 1.44
CA LYS A 64 -10.23 13.89 1.28
C LYS A 64 -11.29 14.34 0.28
N THR A 65 -11.69 13.44 -0.60
CA THR A 65 -12.79 13.72 -1.51
C THR A 65 -14.11 13.78 -0.71
N GLU A 66 -14.90 14.83 -0.91
CA GLU A 66 -16.27 14.85 -0.37
C GLU A 66 -17.16 13.93 -1.22
N GLY A 67 -17.38 12.71 -0.74
CA GLY A 67 -18.16 11.69 -1.46
C GLY A 67 -17.30 10.87 -2.42
N ASP A 68 -17.96 10.18 -3.34
CA ASP A 68 -17.25 9.33 -4.32
C ASP A 68 -16.61 10.22 -5.40
N ASP A 69 -15.29 10.13 -5.57
CA ASP A 69 -14.59 10.76 -6.69
C ASP A 69 -15.13 10.15 -7.99
N PRO A 70 -15.82 10.93 -8.86
CA PRO A 70 -16.40 10.37 -10.08
C PRO A 70 -15.32 9.77 -10.99
N ASP A 71 -14.08 10.24 -10.90
CA ASP A 71 -12.99 9.83 -11.77
C ASP A 71 -12.48 8.44 -11.40
N ILE A 72 -12.53 8.07 -10.11
CA ILE A 72 -12.14 6.74 -9.64
C ILE A 72 -13.02 5.66 -10.28
N THR A 73 -14.29 5.98 -10.53
CA THR A 73 -15.24 5.02 -11.10
C THR A 73 -14.98 4.76 -12.59
N LEU A 74 -14.39 5.74 -13.29
CA LEU A 74 -14.07 5.65 -14.70
C LEU A 74 -12.76 4.88 -14.97
N VAL A 75 -11.88 4.70 -13.99
CA VAL A 75 -10.62 3.96 -14.21
C VAL A 75 -10.88 2.54 -14.68
N THR A 76 -10.26 2.15 -15.80
CA THR A 76 -10.31 0.78 -16.34
C THR A 76 -9.00 0.03 -16.13
N SER A 77 -7.87 0.74 -16.16
CA SER A 77 -6.57 0.21 -15.76
C SER A 77 -5.69 1.30 -15.20
N LEU A 78 -4.86 0.93 -14.21
CA LEU A 78 -3.84 1.79 -13.64
C LEU A 78 -2.61 0.93 -13.31
N THR A 79 -1.45 1.30 -13.85
CA THR A 79 -0.18 0.59 -13.64
C THR A 79 0.88 1.57 -13.18
N LEU A 80 1.42 1.35 -11.99
CA LEU A 80 2.54 2.12 -11.45
C LEU A 80 3.87 1.54 -11.97
N ASN A 81 4.52 2.25 -12.89
CA ASN A 81 5.76 1.84 -13.54
C ASN A 81 6.99 2.16 -12.69
N SER A 82 7.00 3.32 -12.03
CA SER A 82 8.06 3.76 -11.12
C SER A 82 7.48 4.49 -9.92
N CYS A 83 8.15 4.38 -8.77
CA CYS A 83 7.81 5.08 -7.54
C CYS A 83 9.07 5.19 -6.67
N MET A 84 9.61 6.41 -6.59
CA MET A 84 10.93 6.67 -6.00
C MET A 84 10.88 7.89 -5.09
N GLU A 85 11.42 7.78 -3.88
CA GLU A 85 11.62 8.93 -3.02
C GLU A 85 12.70 9.85 -3.60
N VAL A 86 12.42 11.15 -3.60
CA VAL A 86 13.37 12.17 -4.04
C VAL A 86 14.38 12.42 -2.93
N ALA A 87 15.66 12.35 -3.28
CA ALA A 87 16.75 12.60 -2.34
C ALA A 87 16.65 14.01 -1.73
N ASP A 88 17.00 14.13 -0.45
CA ASP A 88 16.93 15.38 0.31
C ASP A 88 17.63 16.57 -0.38
N GLU A 89 18.70 16.30 -1.13
CA GLU A 89 19.51 17.28 -1.85
C GLU A 89 18.81 17.90 -3.07
N LEU A 90 17.75 17.23 -3.57
CA LEU A 90 16.97 17.64 -4.74
C LEU A 90 15.59 18.16 -4.36
N LYS A 91 15.35 18.31 -3.06
CA LYS A 91 14.15 18.93 -2.51
C LYS A 91 14.24 20.43 -2.75
N GLU A 92 13.65 20.93 -3.85
CA GLU A 92 13.48 22.39 -4.06
C GLU A 92 12.85 22.97 -2.79
N GLU A 93 13.46 24.02 -2.22
CA GLU A 93 13.11 24.60 -0.92
C GLU A 93 11.59 24.73 -0.79
N TRP A 94 11.00 23.75 -0.11
CA TRP A 94 9.60 23.76 0.27
C TRP A 94 9.32 25.07 0.99
N ASP A 95 8.27 25.79 0.57
CA ASP A 95 7.85 27.00 1.27
C ASP A 95 7.34 26.62 2.67
N PRO A 96 8.13 26.88 3.74
CA PRO A 96 7.75 26.46 5.09
C PRO A 96 6.55 27.27 5.61
N GLU A 97 6.13 28.33 4.92
CA GLU A 97 4.91 29.07 5.26
C GLU A 97 3.62 28.31 4.90
N LEU A 98 3.67 27.32 4.00
CA LEU A 98 2.50 26.52 3.64
C LEU A 98 2.07 25.54 4.74
N PHE A 99 3.01 25.05 5.55
CA PHE A 99 2.72 24.25 6.74
C PHE A 99 3.79 24.55 7.82
N ALA A 100 3.51 25.49 8.71
CA ALA A 100 4.40 25.79 9.83
C ALA A 100 4.68 24.52 10.67
N ASP A 101 5.96 24.28 11.02
CA ASP A 101 6.49 23.20 11.87
C ASP A 101 5.48 22.65 12.89
N PRO A 102 5.32 21.29 13.00
CA PRO A 102 6.43 20.36 13.20
C PRO A 102 6.40 19.09 12.31
N TYR A 103 6.11 19.20 11.01
CA TYR A 103 5.99 18.03 10.14
C TYR A 103 7.34 17.61 9.51
N ALA A 104 7.67 16.31 9.52
CA ALA A 104 8.67 15.76 8.61
C ALA A 104 8.10 15.65 7.19
N PHE A 105 8.96 15.74 6.17
CA PHE A 105 8.56 15.93 4.78
C PHE A 105 9.29 14.98 3.80
N ALA A 106 8.56 14.46 2.79
CA ALA A 106 9.12 13.66 1.69
C ALA A 106 8.43 13.93 0.35
N TYR A 107 9.19 13.94 -0.76
CA TYR A 107 8.62 13.86 -2.12
C TYR A 107 8.79 12.45 -2.66
N VAL A 108 7.80 11.98 -3.41
CA VAL A 108 7.87 10.73 -4.16
C VAL A 108 7.50 11.00 -5.61
N ASP A 109 8.42 10.73 -6.52
CA ASP A 109 8.18 10.80 -7.96
C ASP A 109 7.64 9.47 -8.47
N THR A 110 6.62 9.55 -9.32
CA THR A 110 5.96 8.40 -9.93
C THR A 110 5.96 8.50 -11.46
N ASP A 111 5.89 7.33 -12.08
CA ASP A 111 5.59 7.14 -13.50
C ASP A 111 4.50 6.09 -13.57
N PHE A 112 3.38 6.37 -14.22
CA PHE A 112 2.26 5.44 -14.30
C PHE A 112 1.47 5.57 -15.60
N ASP A 113 0.88 4.45 -16.02
CA ASP A 113 -0.08 4.40 -17.12
C ASP A 113 -1.50 4.28 -16.56
N ILE A 114 -2.43 5.07 -17.11
CA ILE A 114 -3.84 5.04 -16.74
C ILE A 114 -4.72 4.99 -17.98
N ALA A 115 -5.86 4.30 -17.87
CA ALA A 115 -6.90 4.29 -18.89
C ALA A 115 -8.27 4.41 -18.24
N PHE A 116 -9.20 5.08 -18.93
CA PHE A 116 -10.54 5.41 -18.45
C PHE A 116 -11.64 4.87 -19.37
N GLU A 117 -12.81 4.62 -18.81
CA GLU A 117 -14.03 4.42 -19.56
C GLU A 117 -14.37 5.72 -20.30
N GLY A 118 -14.42 5.67 -21.63
CA GLY A 118 -14.61 6.86 -22.47
C GLY A 118 -13.31 7.57 -22.88
N GLY A 119 -12.16 7.12 -22.36
CA GLY A 119 -10.82 7.59 -22.76
C GLY A 119 -10.30 8.84 -22.03
N GLU A 120 -11.09 9.42 -21.13
CA GLU A 120 -10.71 10.59 -20.33
C GLU A 120 -11.47 10.70 -18.99
N SER A 121 -10.88 11.43 -18.05
CA SER A 121 -11.51 11.96 -16.83
C SER A 121 -11.16 13.45 -16.66
N PRO A 122 -11.86 14.19 -15.79
CA PRO A 122 -11.42 15.49 -15.32
C PRO A 122 -9.95 15.53 -14.85
N GLY A 123 -9.05 15.99 -15.72
CA GLY A 123 -7.62 16.16 -15.41
C GLY A 123 -6.69 15.10 -16.00
N TYR A 124 -7.23 14.00 -16.52
CA TYR A 124 -6.45 12.95 -17.19
C TYR A 124 -7.12 12.47 -18.48
N ALA A 125 -6.31 12.01 -19.41
CA ALA A 125 -6.72 11.22 -20.56
C ALA A 125 -6.03 9.85 -20.47
N ASP A 126 -6.40 8.91 -21.33
CA ASP A 126 -5.61 7.68 -21.48
C ASP A 126 -4.15 8.03 -21.80
N GLY A 127 -3.21 7.50 -21.02
CA GLY A 127 -1.80 7.77 -21.26
C GLY A 127 -0.87 7.48 -20.10
N ASN A 128 0.36 7.94 -20.29
CA ASN A 128 1.45 7.86 -19.32
C ASN A 128 1.64 9.22 -18.65
N TYR A 129 1.78 9.20 -17.33
CA TYR A 129 1.93 10.39 -16.49
C TYR A 129 3.13 10.26 -15.57
N GLN A 130 3.78 11.41 -15.34
CA GLN A 130 4.80 11.57 -14.32
C GLN A 130 4.32 12.60 -13.31
N GLU A 131 4.30 12.23 -12.04
CA GLU A 131 3.78 13.08 -10.96
C GLU A 131 4.65 13.05 -9.72
N ARG A 132 4.65 14.16 -9.00
CA ARG A 132 5.26 14.28 -7.68
C ARG A 132 4.19 14.27 -6.61
N PHE A 133 4.35 13.36 -5.67
CA PHE A 133 3.55 13.29 -4.44
C PHE A 133 4.30 13.98 -3.31
N TYR A 134 3.56 14.77 -2.55
CA TYR A 134 4.06 15.50 -1.39
C TYR A 134 3.52 14.80 -0.15
N LEU A 135 4.41 14.39 0.76
CA LEU A 135 4.03 13.67 1.97
C LEU A 135 4.54 14.37 3.22
N VAL A 136 3.74 14.31 4.27
CA VAL A 136 4.08 14.81 5.61
C VAL A 136 3.92 13.74 6.67
N LYS A 137 4.64 13.90 7.77
CA LYS A 137 4.54 13.07 8.97
C LYS A 137 4.61 13.97 10.20
N GLU A 138 3.50 14.05 10.94
CA GLU A 138 3.33 15.03 12.03
C GLU A 138 4.20 14.76 13.25
N THR A 139 4.46 13.49 13.53
CA THR A 139 5.30 13.04 14.66
C THR A 139 6.08 11.80 14.25
N GLU A 140 7.13 11.44 15.00
CA GLU A 140 7.94 10.24 14.73
C GLU A 140 7.10 8.94 14.69
N ASP A 141 6.01 8.90 15.45
CA ASP A 141 5.12 7.73 15.53
C ASP A 141 3.90 7.82 14.59
N SER A 142 3.68 8.98 13.94
CA SER A 142 2.54 9.17 13.02
C SER A 142 2.71 8.39 11.71
N GLN A 143 1.59 8.12 11.05
CA GLN A 143 1.61 7.61 9.67
C GLN A 143 2.01 8.72 8.70
N TRP A 144 2.74 8.38 7.63
CA TRP A 144 2.91 9.33 6.52
C TRP A 144 1.56 9.57 5.85
N LYS A 145 1.31 10.83 5.45
CA LYS A 145 0.11 11.24 4.73
C LYS A 145 0.48 12.03 3.50
N ILE A 146 -0.27 11.82 2.42
CA ILE A 146 -0.18 12.60 1.19
C ILE A 146 -0.90 13.95 1.41
N VAL A 147 -0.22 15.07 1.14
CA VAL A 147 -0.78 16.42 1.27
C VAL A 147 -1.15 17.06 -0.06
N SER A 148 -0.55 16.59 -1.15
CA SER A 148 -0.84 17.10 -2.48
C SER A 148 -0.33 16.10 -3.53
N ARG A 149 -0.97 16.16 -4.70
CA ARG A 149 -0.57 15.51 -5.95
C ARG A 149 -0.62 16.57 -7.06
N GLY A 150 0.41 16.67 -7.89
CA GLY A 150 0.42 17.65 -8.99
C GLY A 150 1.79 17.96 -9.56
N LEU A 151 1.79 18.60 -10.73
CA LEU A 151 2.97 18.77 -11.61
C LEU A 151 4.20 19.26 -10.84
N GLY A 152 5.24 18.42 -10.86
CA GLY A 152 6.61 18.85 -10.62
C GLY A 152 7.13 19.73 -11.75
#